data_AF-A0A0D0IN28-F1
#
_entry.id   AF-A0A0D0IN28-F1
#
_cell.length_a   1.000
_cell.length_b   1.000
_cell.length_c   1.000
_cell.angle_alpha   90.00
_cell.angle_beta   90.00
_cell.angle_gamma   90.00
#
_symmetry.space_group_name_H-M   'P 1'
#
loop_
_entity.id
_entity.type
_entity.pdbx_description
1 polymer ?
#
loop_
_entity_poly.entity_id
_entity_poly.type
_entity_poly.pdbx_seq_one_letter_code
_entity_poly.pdbx_strand_id
1 'polypeptide(L)' 'MPSESFHRLPSHVQQSVLEGLDEEIRAGFQKTEEAPTEGPTAADNARQIADGIVRSLALRNSFTGDKSTARDLGIGKRK' A
#
# COMPACT_ATOMS: atom_id res chain seq x y z
N MET A 1 -4.77 -18.60 -0.71
CA MET A 1 -4.73 -18.82 0.74
C MET A 1 -4.00 -17.65 1.36
N PRO A 2 -4.48 -17.07 2.47
CA PRO A 2 -3.67 -16.18 3.28
C PRO A 2 -2.31 -16.84 3.56
N SER A 3 -1.24 -16.06 3.64
CA SER A 3 0.10 -16.62 3.92
C SER A 3 0.09 -17.37 5.26
N GLU A 4 0.08 -18.71 5.23
CA GLU A 4 0.10 -19.53 6.44
C GLU A 4 1.32 -19.21 7.32
N SER A 5 2.44 -18.84 6.69
CA SER A 5 3.66 -18.41 7.39
C SER A 5 3.45 -17.11 8.16
N PHE A 6 2.65 -16.18 7.63
CA PHE A 6 2.36 -14.91 8.28
C PHE A 6 1.53 -15.12 9.55
N HIS A 7 0.52 -15.99 9.50
CA HIS A 7 -0.35 -16.27 10.66
C HIS A 7 0.34 -17.03 11.79
N ARG A 8 1.52 -17.62 11.55
CA ARG A 8 2.35 -18.25 12.59
C ARG A 8 3.16 -17.25 13.41
N LEU A 9 3.30 -16.00 12.93
CA LEU A 9 4.00 -14.94 13.65
C LEU A 9 3.21 -14.52 14.90
N PRO A 10 3.87 -13.97 15.94
CA PRO A 10 3.16 -13.36 17.05
C PRO A 10 2.22 -12.24 16.59
N SER A 11 1.09 -12.06 17.27
CA SER A 11 0.07 -11.07 16.89
C SER A 11 0.61 -9.65 16.74
N HIS A 12 1.51 -9.23 17.63
CA HIS A 12 2.15 -7.91 17.55
C HIS A 12 3.05 -7.75 16.31
N VAL A 13 3.67 -8.82 15.84
CA VAL A 13 4.46 -8.82 14.59
C VAL A 13 3.53 -8.75 13.39
N GLN A 14 2.44 -9.54 13.38
CA GLN A 14 1.44 -9.48 12.33
C GLN A 14 0.86 -8.06 12.21
N GLN A 15 0.49 -7.47 13.34
CA GLN A 15 -0.04 -6.11 13.40
C GLN A 15 0.99 -5.08 12.88
N SER A 16 2.23 -5.13 13.34
CA SER A 16 3.27 -4.19 12.90
C SER A 16 3.55 -4.28 11.40
N VAL A 17 3.53 -5.48 10.81
CA VAL A 17 3.66 -5.66 9.36
C VAL A 17 2.48 -5.06 8.61
N LEU A 18 1.25 -5.29 9.06
CA LEU A 18 0.07 -4.72 8.42
C LEU A 18 0.05 -3.19 8.52
N GLU A 19 0.40 -2.63 9.68
CA GLU A 19 0.52 -1.20 9.90
C GLU A 19 1.60 -0.57 8.99
N GLY A 20 2.75 -1.22 8.84
CA GLY A 20 3.79 -0.78 7.93
C GLY A 20 3.34 -0.78 6.47
N LEU A 21 2.61 -1.82 6.03
CA LEU A 21 2.04 -1.87 4.68
C LEU A 21 0.98 -0.78 4.48
N ASP A 22 0.13 -0.53 5.48
CA ASP A 22 -0.88 0.54 5.43
C ASP A 22 -0.23 1.92 5.35
N GLU A 23 0.89 2.14 6.04
CA GLU A 23 1.67 3.37 5.97
C GLU A 23 2.36 3.54 4.60
N GLU A 24 2.97 2.50 4.05
CA GLU A 24 3.57 2.53 2.71
C GLU A 24 2.54 2.90 1.63
N ILE A 25 1.35 2.29 1.70
CA ILE A 25 0.25 2.58 0.78
C ILE A 25 -0.16 4.05 0.91
N ARG A 26 -0.37 4.54 2.14
CA ARG A 26 -0.72 5.95 2.40
C ARG A 26 0.33 6.92 1.88
N ALA A 27 1.61 6.65 2.17
CA ALA A 27 2.72 7.47 1.71
C ALA A 27 2.84 7.47 0.19
N GLY A 28 2.58 6.33 -0.48
CA GLY A 28 2.53 6.26 -1.94
C GLY A 28 1.44 7.17 -2.53
N PHE A 29 0.24 7.17 -1.94
CA PHE A 29 -0.83 8.07 -2.38
C PHE A 29 -0.47 9.55 -2.18
N GLN A 30 0.07 9.92 -1.02
CA GLN A 30 0.55 11.28 -0.77
C GLN A 30 1.62 11.70 -1.77
N LYS A 31 2.61 10.84 -2.03
CA LYS A 31 3.64 11.09 -3.05
C LYS A 31 3.07 11.24 -4.45
N THR A 32 1.96 10.57 -4.77
CA THR A 32 1.27 10.74 -6.06
C THR A 32 0.62 12.12 -6.17
N GLU A 33 0.06 12.63 -5.07
CA GLU A 33 -0.53 13.97 -5.01
C GLU A 33 0.53 15.09 -5.04
N GLU A 34 1.71 14.83 -4.46
CA GLU A 34 2.84 15.77 -4.41
C GLU A 34 3.77 15.68 -5.64
N ALA A 35 3.64 14.63 -6.45
CA ALA A 35 4.52 14.41 -7.59
C ALA A 35 4.35 15.50 -8.65
N PRO A 36 5.46 16.04 -9.21
CA PRO A 36 5.38 16.98 -10.32
C PRO A 36 4.69 16.30 -11.51
N THR A 37 3.65 16.94 -12.04
CA THR A 37 2.88 16.45 -13.19
C THR A 37 3.58 16.68 -14.53
N GLU A 38 4.67 17.45 -14.52
CA GLU A 38 5.41 17.88 -15.72
C GLU A 38 6.92 17.66 -15.54
N GLY A 39 7.60 17.34 -16.63
CA GLY A 39 9.04 17.08 -16.66
C GLY A 39 9.39 15.72 -17.26
N PRO A 40 10.66 15.53 -17.69
CA PRO A 40 11.08 14.36 -18.46
C PRO A 40 10.94 13.03 -17.71
N THR A 41 10.88 13.05 -16.37
CA THR A 41 10.77 11.86 -15.52
C THR A 41 9.43 11.76 -14.78
N ALA A 42 8.49 12.67 -15.02
CA ALA A 42 7.22 12.73 -14.28
C ALA A 42 6.40 11.43 -14.42
N ALA A 43 6.29 10.91 -15.64
CA ALA A 43 5.57 9.67 -15.92
C ALA A 43 6.24 8.43 -15.28
N ASP A 44 7.57 8.35 -15.33
CA ASP A 44 8.32 7.24 -14.74
C ASP A 44 8.23 7.26 -13.21
N ASN A 45 8.31 8.45 -12.59
CA ASN A 45 8.13 8.61 -11.15
C ASN A 45 6.71 8.23 -10.72
N ALA A 46 5.68 8.70 -11.43
CA ALA A 46 4.30 8.34 -11.15
C ALA A 46 4.07 6.83 -11.26
N ARG A 47 4.66 6.19 -12.27
CA ARG A 47 4.59 4.73 -12.45
C ARG A 47 5.28 3.98 -11.32
N GLN A 48 6.48 4.40 -10.91
CA GLN A 48 7.19 3.77 -9.79
C GLN A 48 6.39 3.83 -8.48
N ILE A 49 5.74 4.97 -8.22
CA ILE A 49 4.88 5.15 -7.04
C ILE A 49 3.67 4.22 -7.14
N ALA A 50 2.98 4.19 -8.28
CA ALA A 50 1.82 3.33 -8.50
C ALA A 50 2.16 1.84 -8.35
N ASP A 51 3.29 1.40 -8.92
CA ASP A 51 3.77 0.03 -8.79
C ASP A 51 4.10 -0.33 -7.34
N GLY A 52 4.63 0.63 -6.57
CA GLY A 52 4.85 0.49 -5.12
C GLY A 52 3.54 0.26 -4.36
N ILE A 53 2.55 1.12 -4.58
CA ILE A 53 1.22 0.99 -3.95
C ILE A 53 0.60 -0.36 -4.26
N VAL A 54 0.62 -0.78 -5.53
CA VAL A 54 0.03 -2.06 -5.97
C VAL A 54 0.71 -3.25 -5.30
N ARG A 55 2.05 -3.23 -5.17
CA ARG A 55 2.78 -4.30 -4.48
C ARG A 55 2.43 -4.38 -3.00
N SER A 56 2.41 -3.26 -2.29
CA SER A 56 2.09 -3.24 -0.85
C SER A 56 0.63 -3.66 -0.59
N LEU A 57 -0.31 -3.24 -1.45
CA LEU A 57 -1.71 -3.70 -1.40
C LEU A 57 -1.85 -5.20 -1.67
N ALA A 58 -1.16 -5.72 -2.68
CA ALA A 58 -1.19 -7.14 -3.01
C ALA A 58 -0.65 -7.98 -1.85
N LEU A 59 0.45 -7.53 -1.22
CA LEU A 59 1.05 -8.21 -0.09
C LEU A 59 0.11 -8.19 1.14
N ARG A 60 -0.47 -7.04 1.47
CA ARG A 60 -1.46 -6.91 2.54
C ARG A 60 -2.65 -7.86 2.32
N ASN A 61 -3.22 -7.84 1.12
CA ASN A 61 -4.35 -8.71 0.75
C ASN A 61 -3.97 -10.21 0.81
N SER A 62 -2.72 -10.55 0.50
CA SER A 62 -2.21 -11.92 0.65
C SER A 62 -2.08 -12.36 2.12
N PHE A 63 -1.97 -11.42 3.06
CA PHE A 63 -1.88 -11.72 4.50
C PHE A 63 -3.24 -11.77 5.18
N THR A 64 -4.18 -10.93 4.78
CA THR A 64 -5.51 -10.87 5.41
C THR A 64 -6.55 -11.73 4.71
N GLY A 65 -6.32 -12.10 3.45
CA GLY A 65 -7.33 -12.73 2.60
C GLY A 65 -8.41 -11.75 2.11
N ASP A 66 -8.32 -10.47 2.49
CA ASP A 66 -9.24 -9.44 2.03
C ASP A 66 -8.88 -8.99 0.60
N LYS A 67 -9.91 -8.59 -0.14
CA LYS A 67 -9.75 -7.82 -1.39
C LYS A 67 -9.88 -6.32 -1.11
N SER A 68 -9.29 -5.85 -0.02
CA SER A 68 -9.34 -4.42 0.30
C SER A 68 -8.74 -3.63 -0.85
N THR A 69 -9.47 -2.61 -1.27
CA THR A 69 -9.00 -1.58 -2.19
C THR A 69 -8.42 -0.42 -1.39
N ALA A 70 -7.62 0.43 -2.02
CA ALA A 70 -7.09 1.64 -1.38
C ALA A 70 -8.19 2.52 -0.72
N ARG A 71 -9.41 2.51 -1.28
CA ARG A 71 -10.58 3.21 -0.72
C ARG A 71 -11.06 2.61 0.60
N ASP A 72 -10.95 1.29 0.76
CA ASP A 72 -11.41 0.59 1.97
C ASP A 72 -10.49 0.87 3.16
N LEU A 73 -9.25 1.29 2.89
CA LEU A 73 -8.28 1.72 3.89
C LEU A 73 -8.49 3.17 4.36
N GLY A 74 -9.58 3.83 3.93
CA GLY A 74 -9.85 5.23 4.25
C GLY A 74 -8.94 6.22 3.52
N ILE A 75 -8.15 5.75 2.55
CA ILE A 75 -7.20 6.57 1.80
C ILE A 75 -7.94 7.15 0.58
N GLY A 76 -8.00 8.48 0.48
CA GLY A 76 -8.69 9.20 -0.60
C GLY A 76 -10.05 9.83 -0.23
N LYS A 77 -10.41 9.90 1.06
CA LYS A 77 -11.50 10.80 1.51
C LYS A 77 -11.01 12.23 1.45
N ARG A 78 -11.22 12.89 0.30
CA ARG A 78 -11.17 14.35 0.20
C ARG A 78 -12.19 14.93 1.18
N LYS A 79 -11.77 15.89 1.99
CA LYS A 79 -12.66 16.82 2.68
C LYS A 79 -12.94 17.99 1.75
#